data_AF-A0A5C5CY94-F1
#
_entry.id   AF-A0A5C5CY94-F1
#
_cell.length_a   1.000
_cell.length_b   1.000
_cell.length_c   1.000
_cell.angle_alpha   90.00
_cell.angle_beta   90.00
_cell.angle_gamma   90.00
#
_symmetry.space_group_name_H-M   'P 1'
#
loop_
_entity.id
_entity.type
_entity.pdbx_description
1 polymer ?
#
loop_
_entity_poly.entity_id
_entity_poly.type
_entity_poly.pdbx_seq_one_letter_code
_entity_poly.pdbx_strand_id
1 'polypeptide(L)'
;MKNIKSILPIIYICSSAATFSAISSTPDITTTVVNPQSIGVFGADYGVFKSIDTDALIKSVKLLEKDGFNTAVVTNTLDLNSYKGSVIIFKSSANGKPLSSEKALAAFKKNMQVEKLSAQDAILIKNTPLSLNEGGTVINQSYNIIYAGKSETASQYFQVPQGGLALTIVKMDDGKLLVITTNP
;
A
#
# COMPACT_ATOMS: atom_id res chain seq x y z
N MET A 1 65.35 -33.95 -42.40
CA MET A 1 65.85 -33.49 -41.07
C MET A 1 65.21 -32.13 -40.82
N LYS A 2 64.57 -31.80 -39.70
CA LYS A 2 64.44 -32.41 -38.38
C LYS A 2 63.13 -31.87 -37.76
N ASN A 3 62.41 -32.77 -37.11
CA ASN A 3 61.56 -32.59 -35.92
C ASN A 3 60.25 -31.80 -36.01
N ILE A 4 59.18 -32.60 -36.04
CA ILE A 4 57.83 -32.34 -35.50
C ILE A 4 57.93 -31.98 -34.00
N LYS A 5 57.21 -30.94 -33.58
CA LYS A 5 56.52 -30.94 -32.28
C LYS A 5 55.07 -30.53 -32.49
N SER A 6 54.22 -31.55 -32.35
CA SER A 6 52.78 -31.48 -32.15
C SER A 6 52.46 -30.78 -30.84
N ILE A 7 51.48 -29.86 -30.81
CA ILE A 7 50.51 -29.74 -29.72
C ILE A 7 49.13 -29.36 -30.30
N LEU A 8 48.15 -30.13 -29.81
CA LEU A 8 46.71 -30.20 -30.02
C LEU A 8 45.93 -28.86 -29.95
N PRO A 9 44.79 -28.72 -30.66
CA PRO A 9 43.86 -27.60 -30.49
C PRO A 9 42.95 -27.82 -29.27
N ILE A 10 42.73 -26.76 -28.46
CA ILE A 10 41.65 -26.75 -27.47
C ILE A 10 40.60 -25.74 -27.93
N ILE A 11 39.46 -26.29 -28.32
CA ILE A 11 38.20 -25.64 -28.62
C ILE A 11 37.58 -25.16 -27.31
N TYR A 12 37.04 -23.95 -27.30
CA TYR A 12 35.76 -23.68 -26.63
C TYR A 12 34.88 -22.83 -27.57
N ILE A 13 34.25 -23.52 -28.52
CA ILE A 13 32.93 -23.12 -28.99
C ILE A 13 31.97 -23.65 -27.93
N CYS A 14 31.49 -22.77 -27.05
CA CYS A 14 30.31 -23.07 -26.25
C CYS A 14 29.10 -22.47 -26.97
N SER A 15 28.54 -23.24 -27.89
CA SER A 15 27.14 -23.13 -28.26
C SER A 15 26.35 -24.13 -27.43
N SER A 16 25.52 -23.64 -26.51
CA SER A 16 24.31 -24.35 -26.09
C SER A 16 23.21 -23.34 -25.77
N ALA A 17 22.05 -23.57 -26.39
CA ALA A 17 20.83 -22.84 -26.12
C ALA A 17 20.42 -23.01 -24.65
N ALA A 18 20.01 -21.91 -24.00
CA ALA A 18 19.22 -21.97 -22.77
C ALA A 18 18.40 -20.68 -22.63
N THR A 19 17.10 -20.83 -22.92
CA THR A 19 15.96 -20.33 -22.15
C THR A 19 15.99 -18.90 -21.59
N PHE A 20 14.98 -18.11 -21.98
CA PHE A 20 14.54 -16.92 -21.27
C PHE A 20 14.54 -17.12 -19.75
N SER A 21 15.04 -16.13 -19.02
CA SER A 21 14.49 -15.75 -17.73
C SER A 21 14.52 -14.23 -17.63
N ALA A 22 13.37 -13.60 -17.87
CA ALA A 22 13.09 -12.33 -17.21
C ALA A 22 13.32 -12.59 -15.72
N ILE A 23 14.22 -11.84 -15.09
CA ILE A 23 14.29 -11.81 -13.64
C ILE A 23 13.05 -11.04 -13.19
N SER A 24 11.91 -11.73 -13.12
CA SER A 24 10.95 -11.42 -12.09
C SER A 24 11.67 -11.77 -10.80
N SER A 25 12.12 -10.76 -10.07
CA SER A 25 12.25 -10.89 -8.63
C SER A 25 10.84 -11.13 -8.09
N THR A 26 10.36 -12.37 -8.23
CA THR A 26 9.39 -12.94 -7.31
C THR A 26 10.02 -12.77 -5.94
N PRO A 27 9.45 -11.95 -5.04
CA PRO A 27 9.92 -11.95 -3.67
C PRO A 27 9.74 -13.37 -3.14
N ASP A 28 10.80 -13.91 -2.55
CA ASP A 28 10.77 -15.17 -1.83
C ASP A 28 9.63 -15.12 -0.80
N ILE A 29 8.56 -15.86 -1.06
CA ILE A 29 7.53 -16.15 -0.07
C ILE A 29 8.07 -17.28 0.81
N THR A 30 9.15 -16.98 1.53
CA THR A 30 9.60 -17.74 2.70
C THR A 30 9.82 -16.77 3.84
N THR A 31 8.75 -16.04 4.19
CA THR A 31 8.64 -15.38 5.49
C THR A 31 7.27 -15.68 6.05
N THR A 32 7.29 -16.55 7.06
CA THR A 32 6.51 -16.45 8.29
C THR A 32 5.20 -15.68 8.16
N VAL A 33 4.07 -16.40 8.20
CA VAL A 33 2.75 -15.84 8.47
C VAL A 33 2.81 -15.04 9.77
N VAL A 34 3.05 -13.72 9.67
CA VAL A 34 2.97 -12.80 10.81
C VAL A 34 2.47 -11.44 10.32
N ASN A 35 1.39 -11.01 10.96
CA ASN A 35 0.73 -9.70 10.98
C ASN A 35 -0.39 -9.44 9.95
N PRO A 36 -1.60 -9.00 10.40
CA PRO A 36 -2.74 -8.63 9.55
C PRO A 36 -2.58 -7.22 8.95
N GLN A 37 -1.35 -6.85 8.61
CA GLN A 37 -0.94 -5.62 7.94
C GLN A 37 -0.06 -6.06 6.79
N SER A 38 -0.59 -5.99 5.57
CA SER A 38 0.20 -6.27 4.39
C SER A 38 0.85 -4.98 3.92
N ILE A 39 2.14 -5.06 3.61
CA ILE A 39 2.82 -4.04 2.82
C ILE A 39 2.35 -4.25 1.38
N GLY A 40 1.63 -3.29 0.82
CA GLY A 40 1.34 -3.28 -0.61
C GLY A 40 2.66 -3.29 -1.40
N VAL A 41 2.66 -3.90 -2.58
CA VAL A 41 3.87 -4.13 -3.41
C VAL A 41 4.64 -2.83 -3.76
N PHE A 42 4.06 -1.66 -3.51
CA PHE A 42 4.70 -0.35 -3.71
C PHE A 42 4.69 0.56 -2.47
N GLY A 43 4.83 -0.01 -1.26
CA GLY A 43 5.10 0.76 -0.03
C GLY A 43 3.89 1.46 0.59
N ALA A 44 2.67 1.04 0.26
CA ALA A 44 1.46 1.47 0.95
C ALA A 44 1.10 0.45 2.04
N ASP A 45 0.97 0.88 3.29
CA ASP A 45 0.44 0.03 4.34
C ASP A 45 -1.09 0.07 4.28
N TYR A 46 -1.72 -1.06 4.57
CA TYR A 46 -3.17 -1.10 4.67
C TYR A 46 -3.65 -2.05 5.76
N GLY A 47 -4.92 -1.89 6.12
CA GLY A 47 -5.66 -2.81 6.97
C GLY A 47 -7.07 -3.02 6.45
N VAL A 48 -7.57 -4.25 6.59
CA VAL A 48 -8.97 -4.59 6.31
C VAL A 48 -9.70 -4.76 7.63
N PHE A 49 -10.89 -4.17 7.71
CA PHE A 49 -11.68 -4.11 8.93
C PHE A 49 -13.13 -4.44 8.62
N LYS A 50 -13.82 -5.10 9.56
CA LYS A 50 -15.26 -5.31 9.45
C LYS A 50 -16.00 -3.96 9.51
N SER A 51 -16.89 -3.65 8.56
CA SER A 51 -17.75 -2.43 8.62
C SER A 51 -19.15 -2.78 9.13
N ILE A 52 -20.00 -1.88 9.62
CA ILE A 52 -20.40 -0.55 9.12
C ILE A 52 -20.72 0.41 10.29
N ASP A 53 -20.02 0.28 11.41
CA ASP A 53 -20.20 1.23 12.51
C ASP A 53 -19.48 2.55 12.18
N THR A 54 -20.23 3.49 11.61
CA THR A 54 -19.72 4.85 11.32
C THR A 54 -19.18 5.50 12.58
N ASP A 55 -19.68 5.14 13.77
CA ASP A 55 -19.14 5.63 15.04
C ASP A 55 -17.75 5.06 15.31
N ALA A 56 -17.47 3.80 14.97
CA ALA A 56 -16.12 3.22 15.11
C ALA A 56 -15.11 3.93 14.19
N LEU A 57 -15.54 4.30 12.98
CA LEU A 57 -14.72 5.10 12.05
C LEU A 57 -14.43 6.47 12.64
N ILE A 58 -15.48 7.18 13.08
CA ILE A 58 -15.36 8.50 13.71
C ILE A 58 -14.47 8.44 14.95
N LYS A 59 -14.64 7.44 15.82
CA LYS A 59 -13.80 7.23 17.03
C LYS A 59 -12.33 7.01 16.67
N SER A 60 -12.06 6.28 15.59
CA SER A 60 -10.69 6.02 15.13
C SER A 60 -10.01 7.29 14.64
N VAL A 61 -10.71 8.11 13.85
CA VAL A 61 -10.20 9.42 13.39
C VAL A 61 -10.01 10.37 14.57
N LYS A 62 -10.99 10.49 15.47
CA LYS A 62 -10.91 11.34 16.67
C LYS A 62 -9.77 10.95 17.60
N LEU A 63 -9.40 9.68 17.66
CA LEU A 63 -8.25 9.23 18.46
C LEU A 63 -6.93 9.81 17.91
N LEU A 64 -6.79 9.89 16.59
CA LEU A 64 -5.62 10.51 15.95
C LEU A 64 -5.60 12.03 16.16
N GLU A 65 -6.76 12.68 16.10
CA GLU A 65 -6.90 14.11 16.40
C GLU A 65 -6.55 14.43 17.85
N LYS A 66 -7.00 13.60 18.80
CA LYS A 66 -6.65 13.71 20.22
C LYS A 66 -5.14 13.60 20.47
N ASP A 67 -4.45 12.82 19.63
CA ASP A 67 -3.00 12.67 19.67
C ASP A 67 -2.25 13.84 18.99
N GLY A 68 -2.97 14.89 18.57
CA GLY A 68 -2.44 16.14 18.04
C GLY A 68 -2.35 16.21 16.51
N PHE A 69 -2.85 15.21 15.79
CA PHE A 69 -2.84 15.19 14.32
C PHE A 69 -4.15 15.76 13.77
N ASN A 70 -4.14 17.04 13.40
CA ASN A 70 -5.32 17.71 12.87
C ASN A 70 -5.65 17.22 11.46
N THR A 71 -6.93 17.01 11.18
CA THR A 71 -7.43 16.69 9.84
C THR A 71 -7.71 17.98 9.05
N ALA A 72 -7.32 18.00 7.78
CA ALA A 72 -7.62 19.12 6.88
C ALA A 72 -8.98 18.93 6.16
N VAL A 73 -9.55 17.72 6.22
CA VAL A 73 -10.75 17.34 5.49
C VAL A 73 -11.65 16.51 6.40
N VAL A 74 -12.61 17.17 7.03
CA VAL A 74 -13.84 16.53 7.50
C VAL A 74 -14.96 16.98 6.55
N THR A 75 -15.10 16.19 5.49
CA THR A 75 -16.28 16.07 4.60
C THR A 75 -16.78 17.31 3.86
N ASN A 76 -16.78 17.22 2.52
CA ASN A 76 -17.99 17.61 1.77
C ASN A 76 -18.76 16.42 1.19
N THR A 77 -18.21 15.20 1.22
CA THR A 77 -18.97 13.94 1.14
C THR A 77 -18.00 12.80 1.46
N LEU A 78 -18.14 12.19 2.65
CA LEU A 78 -17.58 10.86 2.90
C LEU A 78 -18.43 9.87 2.10
N ASP A 79 -18.26 9.86 0.78
CA ASP A 79 -19.00 8.94 -0.08
C ASP A 79 -18.31 7.57 -0.05
N LEU A 80 -18.59 6.83 1.03
CA LEU A 80 -18.17 5.44 1.16
C LEU A 80 -18.85 4.52 0.14
N ASN A 81 -19.84 4.98 -0.61
CA ASN A 81 -20.45 4.18 -1.67
C ASN A 81 -19.71 4.34 -3.01
N SER A 82 -18.75 5.26 -3.10
CA SER A 82 -17.81 5.33 -4.22
C SER A 82 -16.69 4.31 -4.04
N TYR A 83 -16.45 3.50 -5.07
CA TYR A 83 -15.29 2.59 -5.13
C TYR A 83 -13.94 3.33 -5.11
N LYS A 84 -13.91 4.64 -5.39
CA LYS A 84 -12.71 5.48 -5.19
C LYS A 84 -12.39 5.70 -3.71
N GLY A 85 -13.33 5.42 -2.82
CA GLY A 85 -13.20 5.64 -1.39
C GLY A 85 -13.21 7.11 -1.00
N SER A 86 -13.05 7.35 0.29
CA SER A 86 -12.93 8.70 0.88
C SER A 86 -11.51 8.92 1.39
N VAL A 87 -10.93 10.08 1.09
CA VAL A 87 -9.58 10.44 1.55
C VAL A 87 -9.66 11.41 2.73
N ILE A 88 -8.98 11.05 3.82
CA ILE A 88 -8.81 11.90 5.00
C ILE A 88 -7.33 12.29 5.08
N ILE A 89 -7.04 13.59 5.13
CA ILE A 89 -5.67 14.10 5.14
C ILE A 89 -5.33 14.61 6.54
N PHE A 90 -4.32 14.02 7.15
CA PHE A 90 -3.75 14.43 8.43
C PHE A 90 -2.52 15.30 8.21
N LYS A 91 -2.42 16.39 8.97
CA LYS A 91 -1.19 17.17 9.10
C LYS A 91 -0.28 16.52 10.14
N SER A 92 1.00 16.89 10.12
CA SER A 92 1.91 16.59 11.24
C SER A 92 1.34 17.20 12.53
N SER A 93 1.73 16.63 13.66
CA SER A 93 1.33 17.19 14.96
C SER A 93 1.97 18.55 15.21
N ALA A 94 1.43 19.33 16.14
CA ALA A 94 1.92 20.68 16.44
C ALA A 94 3.42 20.76 16.79
N ASN A 95 4.02 19.66 17.26
CA ASN A 95 5.45 19.53 17.54
C ASN A 95 6.28 18.99 16.35
N GLY A 96 5.70 18.93 15.14
CA GLY A 96 6.36 18.48 13.92
C GLY A 96 6.54 16.96 13.80
N LYS A 97 6.03 16.16 14.74
CA LYS A 97 6.15 14.70 14.67
C LYS A 97 5.29 14.16 13.52
N PRO A 98 5.83 13.26 12.67
CA PRO A 98 5.04 12.67 11.60
C PRO A 98 4.03 11.64 12.13
N LEU A 99 2.89 11.52 11.44
CA LEU A 99 1.96 10.42 11.66
C LEU A 99 2.43 9.20 10.89
N SER A 100 2.80 8.11 11.59
CA SER A 100 3.18 6.86 10.93
C SER A 100 1.95 6.03 10.54
N SER A 101 2.09 5.23 9.48
CA SER A 101 1.08 4.25 9.07
C SER A 101 0.69 3.30 10.19
N GLU A 102 1.67 2.83 10.96
CA GLU A 102 1.44 1.93 12.09
C GLU A 102 0.53 2.57 13.13
N LYS A 103 0.82 3.82 13.52
CA LYS A 103 0.01 4.56 14.49
C LYS A 103 -1.39 4.82 13.95
N ALA A 104 -1.50 5.19 12.68
CA ALA A 104 -2.79 5.38 12.01
C ALA A 104 -3.62 4.10 12.04
N LEU A 105 -3.09 2.97 11.55
CA LEU A 105 -3.80 1.68 11.55
C LEU A 105 -4.10 1.17 12.97
N ALA A 106 -3.22 1.42 13.94
CA ALA A 106 -3.46 1.05 15.34
C ALA A 106 -4.69 1.77 15.93
N ALA A 107 -4.99 3.00 15.50
CA ALA A 107 -6.20 3.70 15.93
C ALA A 107 -7.49 3.00 15.46
N PHE A 108 -7.47 2.47 14.23
CA PHE A 108 -8.59 1.70 13.67
C PHE A 108 -8.73 0.35 14.37
N LYS A 109 -7.61 -0.35 14.63
CA LYS A 109 -7.59 -1.62 15.38
C LYS A 109 -8.20 -1.52 16.78
N LYS A 110 -8.16 -0.35 17.42
CA LYS A 110 -8.77 -0.15 18.75
C LYS A 110 -10.30 -0.11 18.73
N ASN A 111 -10.90 0.29 17.61
CA ASN A 111 -12.35 0.49 17.51
C ASN A 111 -13.01 -0.49 16.51
N MET A 112 -12.23 -1.21 15.72
CA MET A 112 -12.72 -2.10 14.67
C MET A 112 -12.03 -3.47 14.72
N GLN A 113 -12.79 -4.50 14.35
CA GLN A 113 -12.26 -5.84 14.20
C GLN A 113 -11.44 -5.95 12.91
N VAL A 114 -10.19 -6.41 13.05
CA VAL A 114 -9.31 -6.67 11.92
C VAL A 114 -9.74 -7.94 11.20
N GLU A 115 -9.83 -7.85 9.88
CA GLU A 115 -10.18 -8.96 8.99
C GLU A 115 -8.94 -9.49 8.28
N LYS A 116 -8.91 -10.81 8.11
CA LYS A 116 -7.85 -11.47 7.36
C LYS A 116 -8.32 -11.67 5.93
N LEU A 117 -7.43 -11.41 4.99
CA LEU A 117 -7.63 -11.78 3.60
C LEU A 117 -7.62 -13.31 3.47
N SER A 118 -8.53 -13.83 2.65
CA SER A 118 -8.49 -15.21 2.20
C SER A 118 -7.38 -15.41 1.16
N ALA A 119 -7.08 -16.66 0.84
CA ALA A 119 -6.08 -16.98 -0.19
C ALA A 119 -6.46 -16.50 -1.61
N GLN A 120 -7.73 -16.16 -1.83
CA GLN A 120 -8.24 -15.69 -3.12
C GLN A 120 -8.33 -14.16 -3.18
N ASP A 121 -8.14 -13.47 -2.05
CA ASP A 121 -8.16 -12.02 -2.00
C ASP A 121 -6.77 -11.47 -2.30
N ALA A 122 -6.71 -10.36 -3.02
CA ALA A 122 -5.48 -9.66 -3.35
C ALA A 122 -5.71 -8.15 -3.35
N ILE A 123 -4.81 -7.41 -2.73
CA ILE A 123 -4.87 -5.94 -2.71
C ILE A 123 -3.52 -5.42 -3.17
N LEU A 124 -3.53 -4.78 -4.34
CA LEU A 124 -2.37 -4.13 -4.93
C LEU A 124 -2.58 -2.63 -4.88
N ILE A 125 -1.67 -1.92 -4.22
CA ILE A 125 -1.73 -0.46 -4.07
C ILE A 125 -0.43 0.12 -4.60
N LYS A 126 -0.55 1.19 -5.39
CA LYS A 126 0.56 1.97 -5.93
C LYS A 126 0.36 3.45 -5.66
N ASN A 127 1.22 4.01 -4.84
CA ASN A 127 1.32 5.45 -4.62
C ASN A 127 2.42 6.01 -5.54
N THR A 128 2.04 6.87 -6.48
CA THR A 128 2.98 7.50 -7.42
C THR A 128 3.10 8.99 -7.10
N PRO A 129 4.25 9.46 -6.58
CA PRO A 129 4.51 10.89 -6.44
C PRO A 129 4.52 11.57 -7.81
N LEU A 130 3.79 12.67 -7.95
CA LEU A 130 3.71 13.45 -9.19
C LEU A 130 4.48 14.76 -9.10
N SER A 131 4.45 15.40 -7.93
CA SER A 131 5.16 16.66 -7.67
C SER A 131 5.39 16.85 -6.18
N LEU A 132 6.50 17.52 -5.86
CA LEU A 132 6.82 18.03 -4.52
C LEU A 132 6.65 19.55 -4.53
N ASN A 133 5.88 20.10 -3.60
CA ASN A 133 5.70 21.54 -3.42
C ASN A 133 5.78 21.92 -1.93
N GLU A 134 5.82 23.22 -1.62
CA GLU A 134 5.91 23.73 -0.24
C GLU A 134 4.74 23.25 0.65
N GLY A 135 3.61 22.86 0.05
CA GLY A 135 2.46 22.31 0.74
C GLY A 135 2.45 20.79 0.90
N GLY A 136 3.45 20.06 0.38
CA GLY A 136 3.55 18.59 0.46
C GLY A 136 3.75 17.86 -0.87
N THR A 137 3.52 16.54 -0.85
CA THR A 137 3.64 15.66 -2.03
C THR A 137 2.27 15.43 -2.66
N VAL A 138 2.12 15.74 -3.96
CA VAL A 138 0.95 15.33 -4.75
C VAL A 138 1.15 13.88 -5.19
N ILE A 139 0.18 13.02 -4.87
CA ILE A 139 0.24 11.58 -5.10
C ILE A 139 -0.95 11.17 -5.97
N ASN A 140 -0.68 10.33 -6.97
CA ASN A 140 -1.69 9.47 -7.59
C ASN A 140 -1.67 8.12 -6.88
N GLN A 141 -2.73 7.81 -6.14
CA GLN A 141 -2.92 6.50 -5.56
C GLN A 141 -3.81 5.68 -6.48
N SER A 142 -3.25 4.60 -7.02
CA SER A 142 -3.99 3.59 -7.76
C SER A 142 -4.07 2.31 -6.93
N TYR A 143 -5.21 1.61 -6.97
CA TYR A 143 -5.32 0.30 -6.36
C TYR A 143 -6.20 -0.63 -7.18
N ASN A 144 -5.85 -1.92 -7.12
CA ASN A 144 -6.61 -3.04 -7.63
C ASN A 144 -6.94 -3.95 -6.44
N ILE A 145 -8.22 -4.18 -6.22
CA ILE A 145 -8.76 -4.95 -5.10
C ILE A 145 -9.49 -6.15 -5.69
N ILE A 146 -8.99 -7.34 -5.38
CA ILE A 146 -9.70 -8.60 -5.55
C ILE A 146 -10.17 -9.02 -4.18
N TYR A 147 -11.48 -9.03 -3.96
CA TYR A 147 -12.05 -9.37 -2.66
C TYR A 147 -13.36 -10.14 -2.82
N ALA A 148 -13.47 -11.30 -2.17
CA ALA A 148 -14.66 -12.15 -2.20
C ALA A 148 -15.15 -12.48 -3.64
N GLY A 149 -14.21 -12.70 -4.56
CA GLY A 149 -14.50 -13.04 -5.96
C GLY A 149 -14.85 -11.86 -6.87
N LYS A 150 -14.79 -10.63 -6.37
CA LYS A 150 -15.00 -9.40 -7.15
C LYS A 150 -13.70 -8.65 -7.34
N SER A 151 -13.57 -7.96 -8.46
CA SER A 151 -12.37 -7.22 -8.85
C SER A 151 -12.74 -5.78 -9.15
N GLU A 152 -12.08 -4.85 -8.47
CA GLU A 152 -12.31 -3.42 -8.61
C GLU A 152 -10.98 -2.69 -8.76
N THR A 153 -10.96 -1.69 -9.64
CA THR A 153 -9.77 -0.85 -9.86
C THR A 153 -10.17 0.61 -9.80
N ALA A 154 -9.42 1.38 -9.02
CA ALA A 154 -9.63 2.82 -8.93
C ALA A 154 -8.29 3.57 -8.85
N SER A 155 -8.37 4.86 -9.17
CA SER A 155 -7.27 5.79 -8.95
C SER A 155 -7.82 7.14 -8.52
N GLN A 156 -7.02 7.86 -7.72
CA GLN A 156 -7.37 9.17 -7.23
C GLN A 156 -6.13 9.98 -6.88
N TYR A 157 -6.29 11.30 -6.91
CA TYR A 157 -5.22 12.27 -6.69
C TYR A 157 -5.48 13.05 -5.41
N PHE A 158 -4.46 13.20 -4.59
CA PHE A 158 -4.51 14.04 -3.39
C PHE A 158 -3.11 14.54 -3.02
N GLN A 159 -3.05 15.59 -2.23
CA GLN A 159 -1.81 16.15 -1.72
C GLN A 159 -1.64 15.79 -0.24
N VAL A 160 -0.51 15.17 0.12
CA VAL A 160 -0.16 14.85 1.50
C VAL A 160 0.81 15.91 2.03
N PRO A 161 0.45 16.67 3.10
CA PRO A 161 1.34 17.64 3.71
C PRO A 161 2.65 17.03 4.18
N GLN A 162 3.73 17.81 4.25
CA GLN A 162 5.01 17.35 4.79
C GLN A 162 4.85 16.86 6.24
N GLY A 163 5.30 15.63 6.52
CA GLY A 163 5.10 14.96 7.81
C GLY A 163 3.65 14.59 8.12
N GLY A 164 2.72 14.81 7.18
CA GLY A 164 1.35 14.35 7.24
C GLY A 164 1.18 12.92 6.73
N LEU A 165 -0.07 12.46 6.71
CA LEU A 165 -0.46 11.14 6.21
C LEU A 165 -1.87 11.22 5.62
N ALA A 166 -2.11 10.55 4.50
CA ALA A 166 -3.46 10.37 3.96
C ALA A 166 -4.00 8.97 4.28
N LEU A 167 -5.27 8.91 4.66
CA LEU A 167 -6.05 7.69 4.80
C LEU A 167 -7.09 7.61 3.71
N THR A 168 -6.95 6.65 2.81
CA THR A 168 -8.02 6.30 1.88
C THR A 168 -8.86 5.19 2.49
N ILE A 169 -10.17 5.43 2.58
CA ILE A 169 -11.13 4.50 3.15
C ILE A 169 -12.05 4.03 2.03
N VAL A 170 -11.94 2.76 1.67
CA VAL A 170 -12.74 2.12 0.64
C VAL A 170 -13.72 1.16 1.31
N LYS A 171 -15.01 1.28 1.01
CA LYS A 171 -16.00 0.28 1.40
C LYS A 171 -15.95 -0.86 0.38
N MET A 172 -15.76 -2.07 0.87
CA MET A 172 -15.78 -3.29 0.08
C MET A 172 -17.21 -3.86 0.01
N ASP A 173 -17.47 -4.68 -1.00
CA ASP A 173 -18.81 -5.16 -1.39
C ASP A 173 -19.58 -5.93 -0.32
N ASP A 174 -18.90 -6.52 0.64
CA ASP A 174 -19.50 -7.24 1.76
C ASP A 174 -19.69 -6.35 3.00
N GLY A 175 -19.53 -5.03 2.83
CA GLY A 175 -19.60 -4.08 3.91
C GLY A 175 -18.41 -4.16 4.84
N LYS A 176 -17.21 -4.48 4.36
CA LYS A 176 -15.94 -4.24 5.08
C LYS A 176 -15.28 -2.92 4.66
N LEU A 177 -14.32 -2.44 5.43
CA LEU A 177 -13.50 -1.27 5.08
C LEU A 177 -12.07 -1.70 4.81
N LEU A 178 -11.54 -1.25 3.67
CA LEU A 178 -10.12 -1.19 3.42
C LEU A 178 -9.63 0.22 3.79
N VAL A 179 -8.66 0.30 4.69
CA VAL A 179 -8.00 1.54 5.08
C VAL A 179 -6.57 1.49 4.56
N ILE A 180 -6.26 2.38 3.63
CA ILE A 180 -4.94 2.50 2.99
C ILE A 180 -4.26 3.74 3.56
N THR A 181 -3.03 3.59 4.04
CA THR A 181 -2.20 4.73 4.45
C THR A 181 -1.32 5.19 3.29
N THR A 182 -1.04 6.49 3.25
CA THR A 182 -0.15 7.06 2.24
C THR A 182 0.66 8.18 2.87
N ASN A 183 1.98 7.99 2.85
CA ASN A 183 2.96 8.96 3.30
C ASN A 183 3.53 9.73 2.10
N PRO A 184 4.04 10.96 2.31
CA PRO A 184 4.64 11.79 1.26
C PRO A 184 5.91 11.19 0.65
#